data_AF-A0A7S2LNR8-F1
#
_entry.id   AF-A0A7S2LNR8-F1
#
_cell.length_a   1.000
_cell.length_b   1.000
_cell.length_c   1.000
_cell.angle_alpha   90.00
_cell.angle_beta   90.00
_cell.angle_gamma   90.00
#
_symmetry.space_group_name_H-M   'P 1'
#
loop_
_entity.id
_entity.type
_entity.pdbx_description
1 polymer ?
#
loop_
_entity_poly.entity_id
_entity_poly.type
_entity_poly.pdbx_seq_one_letter_code
_entity_poly.pdbx_strand_id
1 'polypeptide(L)'
;KLMYPLDQTNIRASIKVSSTETGHIFGTIVYEDGNTKGYINLNDIHMDIMDYIRPAFCTDDVFRSMWAEFEWENKVAISTTIEDLTVFLDHIVAATNMRCLTEQDRSHVNNFLAANLYARSVFGEDALVNVSVEKKSDGKLGGYIRIRSKTQGIALSLGDRITNVQRALPEKKSF
;
A
#
# COMPACT_ATOMS: atom_id res chain seq x y z
N LYS A 1 18.15 -19.23 -29.02
CA LYS A 1 19.29 -18.52 -29.68
C LYS A 1 20.57 -19.12 -29.11
N LEU A 2 21.48 -19.61 -29.95
CA LEU A 2 22.76 -20.17 -29.49
C LEU A 2 23.63 -19.02 -28.95
N MET A 3 24.29 -19.24 -27.81
CA MET A 3 25.25 -18.30 -27.22
C MET A 3 26.61 -18.99 -27.11
N TYR A 4 27.67 -18.29 -27.49
CA TYR A 4 29.05 -18.77 -27.36
C TYR A 4 29.69 -18.24 -26.06
N PRO A 5 30.81 -18.83 -25.61
CA PRO A 5 31.55 -18.30 -24.46
C PRO A 5 31.89 -16.82 -24.65
N LEU A 6 31.64 -16.00 -23.61
CA LEU A 6 31.80 -14.54 -23.60
C LEU A 6 30.82 -13.74 -24.49
N ASP A 7 29.85 -14.40 -25.11
CA ASP A 7 28.83 -13.75 -25.92
C ASP A 7 27.68 -13.19 -25.05
N GLN A 8 27.07 -12.08 -25.48
CA GLN A 8 25.95 -11.45 -24.76
C GLN A 8 24.73 -11.34 -25.68
N THR A 9 23.56 -11.68 -25.15
CA THR A 9 22.28 -11.41 -25.83
C THR A 9 21.31 -10.71 -24.90
N ASN A 10 20.54 -9.76 -25.45
CA ASN A 10 19.44 -9.12 -24.75
C ASN A 10 18.14 -9.78 -25.19
N ILE A 11 17.34 -10.27 -24.24
CA ILE A 11 16.00 -10.80 -24.47
C ILE A 11 15.02 -9.81 -23.82
N ARG A 12 14.05 -9.32 -24.58
CA ARG A 12 12.98 -8.47 -24.07
C ARG A 12 11.69 -9.29 -24.05
N ALA A 13 11.08 -9.41 -22.88
CA ALA A 13 9.75 -9.96 -22.70
C ALA A 13 8.82 -8.84 -22.25
N SER A 14 7.67 -8.70 -22.91
CA SER A 14 6.63 -7.77 -22.48
C SER A 14 5.64 -8.50 -21.58
N ILE A 15 5.49 -8.05 -20.34
CA ILE A 15 4.50 -8.57 -19.40
C ILE A 15 3.36 -7.57 -19.35
N LYS A 16 2.14 -8.01 -19.65
CA LYS A 16 0.94 -7.20 -19.46
C LYS A 16 0.34 -7.55 -18.10
N VAL A 17 0.33 -6.58 -17.20
CA VAL A 17 -0.28 -6.70 -15.88
C VAL A 17 -1.69 -6.09 -15.93
N SER A 18 -2.70 -6.83 -15.48
CA SER A 18 -4.10 -6.38 -15.44
C SER A 18 -4.63 -6.16 -14.01
N SER A 19 -3.97 -6.75 -13.02
CA SER A 19 -4.18 -6.56 -11.57
C SER A 19 -2.94 -7.11 -10.85
N THR A 20 -2.71 -6.66 -9.62
CA THR A 20 -1.58 -7.09 -8.77
C THR A 20 -2.10 -7.73 -7.50
N GLU A 21 -2.19 -9.06 -7.49
CA GLU A 21 -2.63 -9.79 -6.31
C GLU A 21 -1.50 -10.02 -5.31
N THR A 22 -0.28 -10.22 -5.77
CA THR A 22 0.87 -10.50 -4.89
C THR A 22 1.99 -9.48 -5.00
N GLY A 23 2.05 -8.65 -6.04
CA GLY A 23 3.11 -7.63 -6.18
C GLY A 23 4.52 -8.21 -6.37
N HIS A 24 4.65 -9.51 -6.65
CA HIS A 24 5.94 -10.16 -6.89
C HIS A 24 5.99 -10.78 -8.28
N ILE A 25 7.11 -10.59 -8.99
CA ILE A 25 7.41 -11.26 -10.25
C ILE A 25 8.60 -12.18 -10.04
N PHE A 26 8.38 -13.47 -10.27
CA PHE A 26 9.40 -14.51 -10.25
C PHE A 26 9.68 -14.95 -11.69
N GLY A 27 10.93 -15.31 -11.98
CA GLY A 27 11.32 -15.78 -13.31
C GLY A 27 12.40 -16.84 -13.25
N THR A 28 12.40 -17.74 -14.23
CA THR A 28 13.43 -18.75 -14.40
C THR A 28 13.88 -18.73 -15.86
N ILE A 29 15.19 -18.63 -16.09
CA ILE A 29 15.78 -18.87 -17.40
C ILE A 29 15.94 -20.37 -17.55
N VAL A 30 15.32 -20.93 -18.59
CA VAL A 30 15.51 -22.32 -19.00
C VAL A 30 16.38 -22.32 -20.24
N TYR A 31 17.45 -23.11 -20.23
CA TYR A 31 18.34 -23.28 -21.38
C TYR A 31 18.68 -24.74 -21.61
N GLU A 32 19.12 -25.06 -22.81
CA GLU A 32 19.55 -26.39 -23.23
C GLU A 32 21.04 -26.35 -23.62
N ASP A 33 21.81 -27.27 -23.07
CA ASP A 33 23.20 -27.56 -23.47
C ASP A 33 23.28 -29.02 -23.91
N GLY A 34 23.32 -29.24 -25.23
CA GLY A 34 23.19 -30.56 -25.83
C GLY A 34 21.86 -31.23 -25.46
N ASN A 35 21.93 -32.34 -24.72
CA ASN A 35 20.76 -33.07 -24.21
C ASN A 35 20.41 -32.73 -22.75
N THR A 36 21.10 -31.76 -22.13
CA THR A 36 20.87 -31.38 -20.74
C THR A 36 20.11 -30.06 -20.63
N LYS A 37 19.12 -30.01 -19.74
CA LYS A 37 18.37 -28.79 -19.42
C LYS A 37 18.95 -28.14 -18.18
N GLY A 38 19.28 -26.86 -18.27
CA GLY A 38 19.68 -26.03 -17.15
C GLY A 38 18.59 -25.05 -16.75
N TYR A 39 18.55 -24.72 -15.46
CA TYR A 39 17.59 -23.77 -14.88
C TYR A 39 18.38 -22.74 -14.06
N ILE A 40 18.11 -21.46 -14.32
CA ILE A 40 18.66 -20.35 -13.54
C ILE A 40 17.48 -19.55 -13.01
N ASN A 41 17.30 -19.57 -11.69
CA ASN A 41 16.29 -18.74 -11.04
C ASN A 41 16.78 -17.30 -11.02
N LEU A 42 15.89 -16.39 -11.41
CA LEU A 42 16.15 -14.95 -11.36
C LEU A 42 15.80 -14.42 -9.97
N ASN A 43 16.39 -13.28 -9.63
CA ASN A 43 15.99 -12.55 -8.44
C ASN A 43 14.55 -12.02 -8.59
N ASP A 44 13.84 -12.01 -7.47
CA ASP A 44 12.46 -11.57 -7.42
C ASP A 44 12.36 -10.05 -7.62
N ILE A 45 11.44 -9.64 -8.49
CA ILE A 45 11.11 -8.23 -8.68
C ILE A 45 9.89 -7.93 -7.81
N HIS A 46 10.07 -7.02 -6.87
CA HIS A 46 9.02 -6.52 -5.99
C HIS A 46 8.43 -5.26 -6.60
N MET A 47 7.11 -5.24 -6.76
CA MET A 47 6.38 -4.05 -7.16
C MET A 47 5.86 -3.35 -5.90
N ASP A 48 6.21 -2.07 -5.73
CA ASP A 48 5.67 -1.28 -4.61
C ASP A 48 4.22 -0.89 -4.94
N ILE A 49 3.32 -1.14 -3.99
CA ILE A 49 1.92 -0.72 -4.09
C ILE A 49 1.78 0.79 -4.35
N MET A 50 2.73 1.58 -3.87
CA MET A 50 2.73 3.02 -4.05
C MET A 50 2.98 3.47 -5.49
N ASP A 51 3.54 2.62 -6.34
CA ASP A 51 3.78 2.95 -7.75
C ASP A 51 2.47 3.04 -8.54
N TYR A 52 1.45 2.29 -8.11
CA TYR A 52 0.19 2.15 -8.83
C TYR A 52 -1.05 2.57 -8.05
N ILE A 53 -0.94 3.00 -6.79
CA ILE A 53 -2.05 3.65 -6.06
C ILE A 53 -2.08 5.16 -6.35
N ARG A 54 -3.28 5.67 -6.64
CA ARG A 54 -3.56 7.08 -6.91
C ARG A 54 -4.71 7.59 -6.05
N PRO A 55 -4.62 8.81 -5.48
CA PRO A 55 -5.71 9.40 -4.72
C PRO A 55 -6.97 9.48 -5.56
N ALA A 56 -8.12 9.11 -4.98
CA ALA A 56 -9.41 9.14 -5.65
C ALA A 56 -10.46 9.81 -4.76
N PHE A 57 -11.64 10.10 -5.29
CA PHE A 57 -12.74 10.70 -4.54
C PHE A 57 -14.02 9.90 -4.72
N CYS A 58 -14.77 9.73 -3.64
CA CYS A 58 -16.14 9.23 -3.65
C CYS A 58 -16.94 9.96 -2.56
N THR A 59 -18.27 9.89 -2.66
CA THR A 59 -19.17 10.42 -1.63
C THR A 59 -19.23 9.48 -0.42
N ASP A 60 -19.72 9.99 0.72
CA ASP A 60 -19.86 9.18 1.94
C ASP A 60 -20.73 7.94 1.72
N ASP A 61 -21.86 8.08 1.02
CA ASP A 61 -22.75 6.96 0.70
C ASP A 61 -22.02 5.86 -0.10
N VAL A 62 -21.25 6.25 -1.11
CA VAL A 62 -20.48 5.32 -1.94
C VAL A 62 -19.38 4.65 -1.13
N PHE A 63 -18.66 5.41 -0.29
CA PHE A 63 -17.67 4.84 0.62
C PHE A 63 -18.29 3.79 1.53
N ARG A 64 -19.44 4.09 2.15
CA ARG A 64 -20.12 3.18 3.08
C ARG A 64 -20.66 1.94 2.38
N SER A 65 -21.21 2.07 1.16
CA SER A 65 -21.62 0.93 0.35
C SER A 65 -20.44 0.01 0.03
N MET A 66 -19.35 0.56 -0.51
CA MET A 66 -18.15 -0.22 -0.81
C MET A 66 -17.53 -0.84 0.45
N TRP A 67 -17.48 -0.08 1.55
CA TRP A 67 -16.97 -0.56 2.83
C TRP A 67 -17.74 -1.78 3.33
N ALA A 68 -19.06 -1.80 3.17
CA ALA A 68 -19.89 -2.94 3.53
C ALA A 68 -19.75 -4.12 2.56
N GLU A 69 -19.51 -3.86 1.27
CA GLU A 69 -19.36 -4.88 0.22
C GLU A 69 -18.01 -5.59 0.26
N PHE A 70 -16.92 -4.90 0.61
CA PHE A 70 -15.57 -5.43 0.47
C PHE A 70 -15.29 -6.56 1.47
N GLU A 71 -14.86 -7.71 0.93
CA GLU A 71 -14.63 -8.94 1.69
C GLU A 71 -13.32 -8.92 2.47
N TRP A 72 -12.27 -8.36 1.87
CA TRP A 72 -10.94 -8.38 2.46
C TRP A 72 -10.73 -7.19 3.38
N GLU A 73 -10.40 -7.48 4.64
CA GLU A 73 -9.99 -6.51 5.63
C GLU A 73 -8.60 -6.84 6.18
N ASN A 74 -7.74 -5.83 6.26
CA ASN A 74 -6.55 -5.87 7.08
C ASN A 74 -6.65 -4.82 8.19
N LYS A 75 -6.38 -5.22 9.43
CA LYS A 75 -6.50 -4.36 10.62
C LYS A 75 -5.14 -4.18 11.27
N VAL A 76 -4.62 -2.96 11.18
CA VAL A 76 -3.32 -2.58 11.72
C VAL A 76 -3.51 -1.82 13.03
N ALA A 77 -2.88 -2.28 14.11
CA ALA A 77 -2.86 -1.56 15.38
C ALA A 77 -1.90 -0.37 15.30
N ILE A 78 -2.30 0.75 15.93
CA ILE A 78 -1.47 1.95 15.98
C ILE A 78 -0.29 1.73 16.93
N SER A 79 0.90 1.91 16.40
CA SER A 79 2.20 1.77 17.06
C SER A 79 3.15 2.81 16.47
N THR A 80 3.13 4.00 17.06
CA THR A 80 3.88 5.17 16.58
C THR A 80 4.49 5.95 17.74
N THR A 81 5.53 6.73 17.45
CA THR A 81 6.10 7.74 18.35
C THR A 81 5.49 9.13 18.14
N ILE A 82 4.64 9.31 17.13
CA ILE A 82 3.90 10.55 16.90
C ILE A 82 2.84 10.69 18.00
N GLU A 83 2.71 11.88 18.60
CA GLU A 83 1.78 12.16 19.72
C GLU A 83 0.61 13.08 19.34
N ASP A 84 0.67 13.68 18.15
CA ASP A 84 -0.38 14.56 17.63
C ASP A 84 -1.25 13.83 16.61
N LEU A 85 -2.57 13.87 16.82
CA LEU A 85 -3.55 13.15 16.00
C LEU A 85 -3.54 13.62 14.55
N THR A 86 -3.44 14.93 14.32
CA THR A 86 -3.49 15.53 12.98
C THR A 86 -2.19 15.24 12.23
N VAL A 87 -1.04 15.36 12.91
CA VAL A 87 0.26 15.00 12.34
C VAL A 87 0.31 13.51 11.99
N PHE A 88 -0.24 12.64 12.84
CA PHE A 88 -0.32 11.21 12.54
C PHE A 88 -1.19 10.94 11.31
N LEU A 89 -2.38 11.56 11.23
CA LEU A 89 -3.24 11.41 10.05
C LEU A 89 -2.53 11.91 8.78
N ASP A 90 -1.95 13.11 8.80
CA ASP A 90 -1.26 13.70 7.65
C ASP A 90 -0.07 12.84 7.21
N HIS A 91 0.65 12.22 8.16
CA HIS A 91 1.71 11.25 7.89
C HIS A 91 1.18 10.01 7.16
N ILE A 92 0.09 9.42 7.64
CA ILE A 92 -0.53 8.25 7.00
C ILE A 92 -1.04 8.61 5.59
N VAL A 93 -1.72 9.75 5.43
CA VAL A 93 -2.22 10.25 4.14
C VAL A 93 -1.09 10.41 3.13
N ALA A 94 0.00 11.06 3.53
CA ALA A 94 1.17 11.26 2.67
C ALA A 94 1.84 9.92 2.31
N ALA A 95 2.05 9.05 3.29
CA ALA A 95 2.76 7.79 3.11
C ALA A 95 1.99 6.75 2.28
N THR A 96 0.67 6.88 2.21
CA THR A 96 -0.25 5.98 1.46
C THR A 96 -0.77 6.60 0.16
N ASN A 97 -0.43 7.85 -0.14
CA ASN A 97 -0.90 8.57 -1.34
C ASN A 97 -2.42 8.44 -1.55
N MET A 98 -3.19 8.51 -0.45
CA MET A 98 -4.65 8.41 -0.46
C MET A 98 -5.28 9.79 -0.25
N ARG A 99 -6.51 9.97 -0.71
CA ARG A 99 -7.27 11.19 -0.41
C ARG A 99 -8.02 11.01 0.90
N CYS A 100 -7.87 11.93 1.84
CA CYS A 100 -8.76 12.03 3.00
C CYS A 100 -10.12 12.58 2.56
N LEU A 101 -11.18 11.82 2.83
CA LEU A 101 -12.57 12.18 2.51
C LEU A 101 -13.28 12.88 3.67
N THR A 102 -12.83 12.62 4.90
CA THR A 102 -13.40 13.26 6.09
C THR A 102 -12.78 14.64 6.29
N GLU A 103 -13.63 15.67 6.36
CA GLU A 103 -13.20 17.02 6.75
C GLU A 103 -12.68 16.99 8.19
N GLN A 104 -11.50 17.58 8.41
CA GLN A 104 -10.87 17.63 9.72
C GLN A 104 -10.98 19.03 10.29
N ASP A 105 -11.69 19.16 11.42
CA ASP A 105 -11.65 20.39 12.19
C ASP A 105 -10.34 20.46 12.99
N ARG A 106 -9.39 21.24 12.48
CA ARG A 106 -8.06 21.43 13.09
C ARG A 106 -8.08 22.47 14.23
N SER A 107 -9.21 23.13 14.47
CA SER A 107 -9.32 24.19 15.47
C SER A 107 -9.64 23.66 16.88
N HIS A 108 -10.25 22.48 16.96
CA HIS A 108 -10.67 21.87 18.22
C HIS A 108 -9.66 20.82 18.70
N VAL A 109 -9.27 20.93 19.97
CA VAL A 109 -8.45 19.92 20.64
C VAL A 109 -9.33 18.71 20.96
N ASN A 110 -9.30 17.72 20.08
CA ASN A 110 -9.98 16.45 20.29
C ASN A 110 -8.99 15.40 20.80
N ASN A 111 -9.45 14.50 21.68
CA ASN A 111 -8.66 13.33 22.12
C ASN A 111 -8.85 12.12 21.19
N PHE A 112 -9.70 12.23 20.18
CA PHE A 112 -10.01 11.18 19.23
C PHE A 112 -10.16 11.76 17.83
N LEU A 113 -9.76 10.98 16.82
CA LEU A 113 -9.90 11.31 15.41
C LEU A 113 -10.33 10.05 14.64
N ALA A 114 -11.33 10.22 13.78
CA ALA A 114 -11.70 9.24 12.77
C ALA A 114 -11.65 9.88 11.38
N ALA A 115 -11.05 9.18 10.42
CA ALA A 115 -10.96 9.65 9.04
C ALA A 115 -11.07 8.50 8.05
N ASN A 116 -11.84 8.73 6.98
CA ASN A 116 -11.93 7.84 5.83
C ASN A 116 -10.98 8.32 4.74
N LEU A 117 -10.13 7.43 4.23
CA LEU A 117 -9.24 7.67 3.11
C LEU A 117 -9.64 6.77 1.93
N TYR A 118 -9.47 7.28 0.73
CA TYR A 118 -9.81 6.56 -0.50
C TYR A 118 -8.76 6.78 -1.60
N ALA A 119 -8.47 5.69 -2.29
CA ALA A 119 -7.61 5.67 -3.45
C ALA A 119 -8.03 4.56 -4.40
N ARG A 120 -7.49 4.61 -5.62
CA ARG A 120 -7.68 3.58 -6.64
C ARG A 120 -6.34 3.14 -7.21
N SER A 121 -6.25 1.88 -7.57
CA SER A 121 -5.14 1.40 -8.39
C SER A 121 -5.24 1.93 -9.82
N VAL A 122 -4.13 1.97 -10.55
CA VAL A 122 -4.13 2.24 -12.01
C VAL A 122 -4.94 1.22 -12.81
N PHE A 123 -5.23 0.06 -12.21
CA PHE A 123 -6.08 -0.99 -12.77
C PHE A 123 -7.57 -0.79 -12.45
N GLY A 124 -7.91 0.27 -11.69
CA GLY A 124 -9.29 0.60 -11.33
C GLY A 124 -9.81 -0.12 -10.09
N GLU A 125 -8.95 -0.75 -9.28
CA GLU A 125 -9.34 -1.39 -8.04
C GLU A 125 -9.43 -0.36 -6.91
N ASP A 126 -10.51 -0.43 -6.13
CA ASP A 126 -10.77 0.49 -5.03
C ASP A 126 -10.07 0.05 -3.73
N ALA A 127 -9.46 1.03 -3.05
CA ALA A 127 -8.82 0.84 -1.75
C ALA A 127 -9.40 1.84 -0.73
N LEU A 128 -9.96 1.32 0.36
CA LEU A 128 -10.56 2.11 1.42
C LEU A 128 -9.74 1.95 2.70
N VAL A 129 -9.55 3.05 3.41
CA VAL A 129 -8.92 3.04 4.72
C VAL A 129 -9.76 3.84 5.70
N ASN A 130 -9.99 3.28 6.88
CA ASN A 130 -10.53 4.00 8.02
C ASN A 130 -9.44 4.09 9.10
N VAL A 131 -9.05 5.32 9.42
CA VAL A 131 -8.12 5.64 10.51
C VAL A 131 -8.96 5.98 11.73
N SER A 132 -8.79 5.26 12.83
CA SER A 132 -9.44 5.53 14.11
C SER A 132 -8.36 5.58 15.19
N VAL A 133 -8.08 6.79 15.67
CA VAL A 133 -6.95 7.07 16.56
C VAL A 133 -7.39 7.90 17.76
N GLU A 134 -6.90 7.54 18.93
CA GLU A 134 -7.14 8.26 20.18
C GLU A 134 -5.82 8.60 20.87
N LYS A 135 -5.80 9.75 21.55
CA LYS A 135 -4.72 10.14 22.45
C LYS A 135 -5.04 9.62 23.84
N LYS A 136 -4.20 8.71 24.34
CA LYS A 136 -4.33 8.10 25.66
C LYS A 136 -3.88 9.05 26.76
N SER A 137 -4.19 8.69 28.00
CA SER A 137 -3.80 9.45 29.21
C SER A 137 -2.28 9.57 29.39
N ASP A 138 -1.50 8.64 28.84
CA ASP A 138 -0.03 8.68 28.83
C ASP A 138 0.55 9.54 27.70
N GLY A 139 -0.30 10.22 26.92
CA GLY A 139 0.07 11.07 25.79
C GLY A 139 0.30 10.30 24.47
N LYS A 140 0.36 8.97 24.50
CA LYS A 140 0.60 8.16 23.30
C LYS A 140 -0.67 7.98 22.49
N LEU A 141 -0.49 7.73 21.19
CA LEU A 141 -1.59 7.38 20.31
C LEU A 141 -1.91 5.89 20.40
N GLY A 142 -3.19 5.56 20.31
CA GLY A 142 -3.68 4.19 20.14
C GLY A 142 -4.89 4.14 19.22
N GLY A 143 -5.37 2.93 18.95
CA GLY A 143 -6.47 2.70 18.01
C GLY A 143 -6.04 1.78 16.88
N TYR A 144 -6.76 1.87 15.76
CA TYR A 144 -6.60 0.97 14.63
C TYR A 144 -6.78 1.68 13.29
N ILE A 145 -6.03 1.22 12.31
CA ILE A 145 -6.23 1.55 10.90
C ILE A 145 -6.80 0.29 10.23
N ARG A 146 -7.98 0.41 9.65
CA ARG A 146 -8.65 -0.69 8.93
C ARG A 146 -8.56 -0.41 7.45
N ILE A 147 -8.06 -1.37 6.69
CA ILE A 147 -7.91 -1.31 5.25
C ILE A 147 -8.88 -2.31 4.64
N ARG A 148 -9.67 -1.90 3.66
CA ARG A 148 -10.56 -2.77 2.89
C ARG A 148 -10.36 -2.62 1.39
N SER A 149 -10.44 -3.73 0.67
CA SER A 149 -10.38 -3.79 -0.79
C SER A 149 -11.16 -5.01 -1.30
N LYS A 150 -11.51 -5.01 -2.59
CA LYS A 150 -12.02 -6.21 -3.28
C LYS A 150 -10.94 -7.30 -3.43
N THR A 151 -9.68 -6.90 -3.48
CA THR A 151 -8.56 -7.84 -3.65
C THR A 151 -7.70 -7.92 -2.39
N GLN A 152 -7.34 -9.14 -2.01
CA GLN A 152 -6.50 -9.42 -0.85
C GLN A 152 -5.14 -8.69 -0.94
N GLY A 153 -4.54 -8.71 -2.14
CA GLY A 153 -3.24 -8.10 -2.40
C GLY A 153 -3.15 -6.63 -1.99
N ILE A 154 -4.17 -5.84 -2.35
CA ILE A 154 -4.21 -4.41 -2.00
C ILE A 154 -4.35 -4.22 -0.49
N ALA A 155 -5.26 -4.97 0.15
CA ALA A 155 -5.51 -4.84 1.59
C ALA A 155 -4.27 -5.22 2.43
N LEU A 156 -3.58 -6.29 2.05
CA LEU A 156 -2.34 -6.72 2.72
C LEU A 156 -1.20 -5.73 2.47
N SER A 157 -0.92 -5.40 1.20
CA SER A 157 0.21 -4.53 0.85
C SER A 157 0.11 -3.12 1.44
N LEU A 158 -1.10 -2.53 1.46
CA LEU A 158 -1.31 -1.24 2.15
C LEU A 158 -1.14 -1.38 3.65
N GLY A 159 -1.59 -2.48 4.26
CA GLY A 159 -1.40 -2.72 5.69
C GLY A 159 0.08 -2.89 6.08
N ASP A 160 0.87 -3.58 5.25
CA ASP A 160 2.32 -3.71 5.44
C ASP A 160 3.01 -2.35 5.30
N ARG A 161 2.63 -1.56 4.27
CA ARG A 161 3.10 -0.18 4.10
C ARG A 161 2.80 0.66 5.34
N ILE A 162 1.56 0.65 5.82
CA ILE A 162 1.12 1.40 7.01
C ILE A 162 1.91 0.94 8.25
N THR A 163 2.09 -0.37 8.43
CA THR A 163 2.85 -0.95 9.54
C THR A 163 4.29 -0.46 9.57
N ASN A 164 4.92 -0.33 8.40
CA ASN A 164 6.29 0.15 8.27
C ASN A 164 6.39 1.66 8.52
N VAL A 165 5.52 2.45 7.89
CA VAL A 165 5.63 3.92 7.92
C VAL A 165 5.18 4.53 9.25
N GLN A 166 4.23 3.92 9.97
CA GLN A 166 3.75 4.49 11.24
C GLN A 166 4.83 4.54 12.33
N ARG A 167 5.87 3.71 12.22
CA ARG A 167 7.02 3.69 13.13
C ARG A 167 8.12 4.67 12.72
N ALA A 168 8.08 5.16 11.48
CA ALA A 168 9.00 6.17 10.98
C ALA A 168 8.54 7.58 11.39
N LEU A 169 9.50 8.48 11.58
CA LEU A 169 9.20 9.89 11.79
C LEU A 169 8.68 10.52 10.48
N PRO A 170 7.79 11.52 10.55
CA PRO A 170 7.37 12.26 9.38
C PRO A 170 8.59 12.90 8.69
N GLU A 171 8.71 12.73 7.37
CA GLU A 171 9.75 13.42 6.62
C GLU A 171 9.55 14.93 6.75
N LYS A 172 10.56 15.64 7.26
CA LYS A 172 10.57 17.10 7.21
C LYS A 172 10.65 17.51 5.74
N LYS A 173 9.56 18.05 5.20
CA LYS A 173 9.62 18.78 3.94
C LYS A 173 10.62 19.92 4.11
N SER A 174 11.81 19.76 3.55
CA SER A 174 12.75 20.88 3.38
C SER A 174 12.12 21.78 2.32
N PHE A 175 11.78 23.00 2.74
CA PHE A 175 11.37 24.08 1.85
C PHE A 175 12.59 24.63 1.11
#